data_AF-A0A2E8RV97-F1
#
_entry.id   AF-A0A2E8RV97-F1
#
_cell.length_a   1.000
_cell.length_b   1.000
_cell.length_c   1.000
_cell.angle_alpha   90.00
_cell.angle_beta   90.00
_cell.angle_gamma   90.00
#
_symmetry.space_group_name_H-M   'P 1'
#
loop_
_entity.id
_entity.type
_entity.pdbx_description
1 polymer ?
#
loop_
_entity_poly.entity_id
_entity_poly.type
_entity_poly.pdbx_seq_one_letter_code
_entity_poly.pdbx_strand_id
1 'polypeptide(L)'
;MDSLPFHMPPIAAAESSTSATELVVLVAVLGALVLFGVLILRKVWAKKEQGYDDKAPEQRPTEAKPTAKPKKAERGIRQHRQWERPPEPVVEEPEEEPAVISQPATIQQGLARTRSEGFVARLRRTLNKELRPEVLDEIEEVLLTSDIGVKTANMLLAQVREQLTRSELKDGEAVLGALRQEAQKLLHGVEREASADTQPKVILVLGVNGAGKTTTLGKLAHRAQQEGKRIMLVAGDTFRAAAVDQLRVWAERSKVDFHAGKADADPASVIFDGIKRAKEEGHDLVLCDTAGRLHTNQNLVDELKKVVRVAGKAHDGCPHETVLVLDATIGQNAVHQARTFTDALGVDSIVLTKLDGTARGGVVLGIVDQLKVPIRDVGVGEGVEDLRPFNSDEFLDGLFAQDESNSTHA
;
A
#
# COMPACT_ATOMS: atom_id res chain seq x y z
N MET A 1 -40.11 77.47 -14.37
CA MET A 1 -39.87 76.67 -13.16
C MET A 1 -40.37 75.26 -13.45
N ASP A 2 -39.79 74.60 -14.45
CA ASP A 2 -38.51 73.86 -14.35
C ASP A 2 -38.67 72.62 -13.47
N SER A 3 -38.80 71.44 -14.09
CA SER A 3 -37.74 70.41 -14.11
C SER A 3 -38.28 69.00 -14.39
N LEU A 4 -37.94 68.52 -15.60
CA LEU A 4 -37.55 67.15 -15.99
C LEU A 4 -38.52 65.95 -15.81
N PRO A 5 -39.01 65.34 -16.90
CA PRO A 5 -39.48 63.95 -16.88
C PRO A 5 -38.31 62.97 -16.97
N PHE A 6 -38.33 61.96 -16.09
CA PHE A 6 -37.39 60.85 -15.99
C PHE A 6 -37.50 59.96 -17.25
N HIS A 7 -36.45 59.93 -18.08
CA HIS A 7 -36.39 59.07 -19.26
C HIS A 7 -35.79 57.71 -18.86
N MET A 8 -36.64 56.68 -18.71
CA MET A 8 -36.19 55.28 -18.72
C MET A 8 -35.86 54.86 -20.16
N PRO A 9 -34.73 54.17 -20.42
CA PRO A 9 -34.50 53.50 -21.69
C PRO A 9 -35.36 52.21 -21.76
N PRO A 10 -35.73 51.74 -22.95
CA PRO A 10 -36.45 50.49 -23.09
C PRO A 10 -35.52 49.31 -22.75
N ILE A 11 -36.05 48.34 -22.01
CA ILE A 11 -35.43 47.03 -21.82
C ILE A 11 -35.45 46.34 -23.19
N ALA A 12 -34.28 46.24 -23.82
CA ALA A 12 -34.10 45.40 -25.00
C ALA A 12 -34.21 43.92 -24.57
N ALA A 13 -35.28 43.25 -25.00
CA ALA A 13 -35.34 41.80 -24.98
C ALA A 13 -34.26 41.26 -25.92
N ALA A 14 -33.21 40.64 -25.38
CA ALA A 14 -32.25 39.89 -26.17
C ALA A 14 -32.92 38.58 -26.60
N GLU A 15 -33.63 38.60 -27.73
CA GLU A 15 -34.01 37.39 -28.44
C GLU A 15 -32.72 36.74 -28.97
N SER A 16 -32.24 35.71 -28.27
CA SER A 16 -31.18 34.83 -28.77
C SER A 16 -31.76 33.96 -29.88
N SER A 17 -31.91 34.53 -31.07
CA SER A 17 -32.11 33.73 -32.28
C SER A 17 -30.76 33.14 -32.68
N THR A 18 -30.45 31.94 -32.18
CA THR A 18 -29.46 31.07 -32.83
C THR A 18 -29.90 30.91 -34.27
N SER A 19 -29.20 31.59 -35.18
CA SER A 19 -29.50 31.57 -36.59
C SER A 19 -29.48 30.12 -37.08
N ALA A 20 -30.42 29.73 -37.94
CA ALA A 20 -30.50 28.37 -38.49
C ALA A 20 -29.16 27.88 -39.07
N THR A 21 -28.30 28.81 -39.49
CA THR A 21 -26.92 28.58 -39.92
C THR A 21 -25.99 28.02 -38.83
N GLU A 22 -26.08 28.49 -37.58
CA GLU A 22 -25.25 27.96 -36.49
C GLU A 22 -25.65 26.54 -36.09
N LEU A 23 -26.96 26.24 -36.11
CA LEU A 23 -27.47 24.90 -35.84
C LEU A 23 -27.01 23.90 -36.92
N VAL A 24 -27.00 24.32 -38.19
CA VAL A 24 -26.50 23.51 -39.31
C VAL A 24 -25.00 23.25 -39.18
N VAL A 25 -24.21 24.24 -38.76
CA VAL A 25 -22.76 24.08 -38.51
C VAL A 25 -22.51 23.12 -37.35
N LEU A 26 -23.25 23.24 -36.24
CA LEU A 26 -23.10 22.35 -35.09
C LEU A 26 -23.42 20.89 -35.43
N VAL A 27 -24.50 20.66 -36.19
CA VAL A 27 -24.88 19.32 -36.66
C VAL A 27 -23.84 18.75 -37.63
N ALA A 28 -23.26 19.58 -38.50
CA ALA A 28 -22.19 19.16 -39.41
C ALA A 28 -20.90 18.77 -38.66
N VAL A 29 -20.52 19.54 -37.63
CA VAL A 29 -19.34 19.24 -36.79
C VAL A 29 -19.54 17.96 -35.98
N LEU A 30 -20.72 17.78 -35.36
CA LEU A 30 -21.06 16.54 -34.66
C LEU A 30 -21.06 15.33 -35.60
N GLY A 31 -21.61 15.48 -36.82
CA GLY A 31 -21.57 14.45 -37.84
C GLY A 31 -20.15 14.06 -38.25
N ALA A 32 -19.26 15.04 -38.42
CA ALA A 32 -17.85 14.80 -38.74
C ALA A 32 -17.10 14.09 -37.61
N LEU A 33 -17.35 14.45 -36.36
CA LEU A 33 -16.74 13.81 -35.18
C LEU A 33 -17.17 12.34 -35.04
N VAL A 34 -18.46 12.05 -35.27
CA VAL A 34 -18.97 10.66 -35.27
C VAL A 34 -18.34 9.86 -36.42
N LEU A 35 -18.26 10.43 -37.62
CA LEU A 35 -17.63 9.76 -38.76
C LEU A 35 -16.15 9.47 -38.51
N PHE A 36 -15.44 10.41 -37.90
CA PHE A 36 -14.03 10.27 -37.53
C PHE A 36 -13.84 9.18 -36.46
N GLY A 37 -14.70 9.14 -35.43
CA GLY A 37 -14.69 8.09 -34.42
C GLY A 37 -14.92 6.69 -35.02
N VAL A 38 -15.88 6.56 -35.94
CA VAL A 38 -16.15 5.31 -36.67
C VAL A 38 -14.95 4.89 -37.53
N LEU A 39 -14.28 5.84 -38.20
CA LEU A 39 -13.07 5.55 -38.98
C LEU A 39 -11.89 5.08 -38.11
N ILE A 40 -11.69 5.67 -36.93
CA ILE A 40 -10.67 5.22 -35.97
C ILE A 40 -10.98 3.81 -35.47
N LEU A 41 -12.22 3.55 -35.05
CA LEU A 41 -12.66 2.23 -34.59
C LEU A 41 -12.46 1.16 -35.68
N ARG A 42 -12.79 1.50 -36.93
CA ARG A 42 -12.61 0.61 -38.08
C ARG A 42 -11.14 0.35 -38.40
N LYS A 43 -10.26 1.35 -38.22
CA LYS A 43 -8.80 1.20 -38.41
C LYS A 43 -8.16 0.36 -37.30
N VAL A 44 -8.64 0.50 -36.06
CA VAL A 44 -8.21 -0.32 -34.92
C VAL A 44 -8.64 -1.78 -35.10
N TRP A 45 -9.86 -2.02 -35.57
CA TRP A 45 -10.34 -3.38 -35.89
C TRP A 45 -9.58 -4.01 -37.06
N ALA A 46 -9.33 -3.25 -38.14
CA ALA A 46 -8.52 -3.74 -39.26
C ALA A 46 -7.07 -4.09 -38.85
N LYS A 47 -6.50 -3.36 -37.88
CA LYS A 47 -5.15 -3.65 -37.34
C LYS A 47 -5.13 -4.90 -36.44
N LYS A 48 -6.28 -5.28 -35.87
CA LYS A 48 -6.44 -6.48 -35.03
C LYS A 48 -6.57 -7.76 -35.87
N GLU A 49 -7.06 -7.65 -37.10
CA GLU A 49 -7.13 -8.77 -38.06
C GLU A 49 -5.81 -8.97 -38.85
N GLN A 50 -4.94 -7.96 -38.92
CA GLN A 50 -3.62 -8.04 -39.58
C GLN A 50 -2.49 -8.59 -38.70
N GLY A 51 -2.79 -9.08 -37.49
CA GLY A 51 -1.84 -9.65 -36.55
C GLY A 51 -1.81 -11.18 -36.53
N TYR A 52 -1.92 -11.83 -37.70
CA TYR A 52 -1.69 -13.27 -37.82
C TYR A 52 -1.30 -13.63 -39.26
N ASP A 53 0.00 -13.55 -39.57
CA ASP A 53 0.65 -14.45 -40.52
C ASP A 53 2.19 -14.44 -40.33
N ASP A 54 2.80 -15.54 -40.78
CA ASP A 54 3.88 -16.33 -40.21
C ASP A 54 5.31 -15.90 -40.58
N LYS A 55 6.30 -16.21 -39.72
CA LYS A 55 7.72 -16.50 -40.10
C LYS A 55 8.43 -17.33 -39.02
N ALA A 56 8.34 -18.66 -39.13
CA ALA A 56 9.41 -19.57 -38.74
C ALA A 56 9.79 -20.43 -39.96
N PRO A 57 11.09 -20.70 -40.22
CA PRO A 57 11.50 -21.37 -41.45
C PRO A 57 11.27 -22.89 -41.40
N GLU A 58 10.65 -23.40 -42.47
CA GLU A 58 10.54 -24.81 -42.84
C GLU A 58 11.91 -25.47 -43.01
N GLN A 59 12.13 -26.59 -42.31
CA GLN A 59 13.10 -27.62 -42.70
C GLN A 59 12.32 -28.87 -43.14
N ARG A 60 12.58 -29.31 -44.38
CA ARG A 60 11.97 -30.50 -44.99
C ARG A 60 12.52 -31.79 -44.34
N PRO A 61 11.69 -32.82 -44.12
CA PRO A 61 12.16 -34.14 -43.74
C PRO A 61 12.48 -34.99 -44.97
N THR A 62 13.65 -35.62 -44.99
CA THR A 62 13.97 -36.75 -45.87
C THR A 62 13.49 -38.06 -45.25
N GLU A 63 12.93 -38.93 -46.09
CA GLU A 63 12.43 -40.26 -45.75
C GLU A 63 13.56 -41.22 -45.31
N ALA A 64 13.29 -42.02 -44.27
CA ALA A 64 13.68 -43.43 -44.18
C ALA A 64 12.85 -44.16 -43.10
N LYS A 65 12.22 -45.29 -43.49
CA LYS A 65 11.71 -46.38 -42.62
C LYS A 65 12.69 -47.56 -42.69
N PRO A 66 12.55 -48.67 -41.91
CA PRO A 66 11.88 -48.90 -40.63
C PRO A 66 12.73 -49.73 -39.63
N THR A 67 12.30 -49.89 -38.36
CA THR A 67 12.01 -51.21 -37.71
C THR A 67 11.91 -51.14 -36.17
N ALA A 68 10.97 -51.94 -35.64
CA ALA A 68 10.90 -52.58 -34.32
C ALA A 68 9.69 -52.22 -33.43
N LYS A 69 9.04 -53.30 -32.95
CA LYS A 69 7.77 -53.42 -32.23
C LYS A 69 7.92 -53.22 -30.69
N PRO A 70 6.81 -53.13 -29.91
CA PRO A 70 6.67 -52.25 -28.75
C PRO A 70 6.97 -52.90 -27.39
N LYS A 71 7.30 -52.08 -26.38
CA LYS A 71 7.20 -52.46 -24.95
C LYS A 71 6.58 -51.36 -24.08
N LYS A 72 5.40 -51.72 -23.56
CA LYS A 72 4.76 -51.44 -22.25
C LYS A 72 5.07 -50.12 -21.51
N ALA A 73 4.01 -49.30 -21.44
CA ALA A 73 3.44 -48.63 -20.27
C ALA A 73 4.35 -48.28 -19.08
N GLU A 74 4.66 -46.99 -18.94
CA GLU A 74 4.94 -46.35 -17.65
C GLU A 74 4.17 -45.03 -17.51
N ARG A 75 3.80 -44.75 -16.27
CA ARG A 75 2.81 -43.78 -15.82
C ARG A 75 3.19 -42.34 -16.18
N GLY A 76 2.17 -41.57 -16.55
CA GLY A 76 2.30 -40.17 -16.92
C GLY A 76 2.94 -39.32 -15.83
N ILE A 77 4.13 -38.80 -16.14
CA ILE A 77 4.74 -37.67 -15.46
C ILE A 77 4.04 -36.42 -16.00
N ARG A 78 3.29 -35.72 -15.14
CA ARG A 78 2.88 -34.34 -15.40
C ARG A 78 4.17 -33.52 -15.56
N GLN A 79 4.42 -33.06 -16.77
CA GLN A 79 5.53 -32.14 -17.05
C GLN A 79 5.32 -30.86 -16.23
N HIS A 80 6.16 -30.69 -15.20
CA HIS A 80 6.42 -29.39 -14.60
C HIS A 80 6.92 -28.46 -15.71
N ARG A 81 6.13 -27.43 -16.02
CA ARG A 81 6.55 -26.37 -16.92
C ARG A 81 7.70 -25.63 -16.22
N GLN A 82 8.91 -25.87 -16.70
CA GLN A 82 10.14 -25.30 -16.16
C GLN A 82 10.10 -23.79 -16.44
N TRP A 83 9.86 -23.00 -15.40
CA TRP A 83 9.92 -21.54 -15.48
C TRP A 83 11.37 -21.12 -15.26
N GLU A 84 11.95 -20.43 -16.25
CA GLU A 84 13.31 -19.90 -16.13
C GLU A 84 13.35 -18.88 -14.99
N ARG A 85 14.26 -19.13 -14.04
CA ARG A 85 14.54 -18.22 -12.93
C ARG A 85 15.10 -16.92 -13.52
N PRO A 86 14.54 -15.74 -13.19
CA PRO A 86 15.19 -14.47 -13.48
C PRO A 86 16.59 -14.47 -12.87
N PRO A 87 17.58 -13.81 -13.49
CA PRO A 87 18.92 -13.71 -12.93
C PRO A 87 18.84 -13.11 -11.51
N GLU A 88 19.58 -13.72 -10.59
CA GLU A 88 19.67 -13.26 -9.22
C GLU A 88 20.17 -11.81 -9.19
N PRO A 89 19.51 -10.89 -8.45
CA PRO A 89 20.12 -9.61 -8.16
C PRO A 89 21.41 -9.88 -7.36
N VAL A 90 22.51 -9.24 -7.78
CA VAL A 90 23.75 -9.25 -7.02
C VAL A 90 23.43 -8.71 -5.63
N VAL A 91 23.55 -9.58 -4.62
CA VAL A 91 23.46 -9.18 -3.22
C VAL A 91 24.78 -8.48 -2.91
N GLU A 92 24.74 -7.15 -2.83
CA GLU A 92 25.77 -6.44 -2.08
C GLU A 92 25.69 -6.96 -0.64
N GLU A 93 26.74 -7.64 -0.17
CA GLU A 93 26.94 -7.85 1.26
C GLU A 93 26.83 -6.49 1.93
N PRO A 94 26.03 -6.34 3.00
CA PRO A 94 26.04 -5.09 3.75
C PRO A 94 27.46 -4.88 4.25
N GLU A 95 28.15 -3.85 3.75
CA GLU A 95 29.37 -3.37 4.38
C GLU A 95 29.03 -3.11 5.85
N GLU A 96 29.73 -3.80 6.76
CA GLU A 96 29.65 -3.55 8.19
C GLU A 96 30.25 -2.17 8.48
N GLU A 97 29.49 -1.11 8.21
CA GLU A 97 29.73 0.15 8.90
C GLU A 97 29.46 -0.08 10.39
N PRO A 98 30.40 0.28 11.28
CA PRO A 98 30.19 0.12 12.70
C PRO A 98 28.92 0.89 13.05
N ALA A 99 27.93 0.19 13.61
CA ALA A 99 26.69 0.77 14.07
C ALA A 99 27.03 1.88 15.08
N VAL A 100 27.05 3.11 14.60
CA VAL A 100 26.84 4.27 15.47
C VAL A 100 25.52 3.95 16.16
N ILE A 101 25.56 3.81 17.48
CA ILE A 101 24.34 3.63 18.29
C ILE A 101 23.58 4.95 18.19
N SER A 102 22.86 5.14 17.09
CA SER A 102 21.90 6.21 16.94
C SER A 102 20.73 5.88 17.85
N GLN A 103 20.26 6.87 18.59
CA GLN A 103 19.02 6.72 19.36
C GLN A 103 17.90 6.25 18.42
N PRO A 104 17.04 5.32 18.87
CA PRO A 104 15.99 4.77 18.02
C PRO A 104 15.06 5.88 17.54
N ALA A 105 14.74 5.87 16.25
CA ALA A 105 13.98 6.96 15.64
C ALA A 105 12.56 7.02 16.22
N THR A 106 12.05 8.24 16.38
CA THR A 106 10.66 8.52 16.82
C THR A 106 9.72 8.59 15.61
N ILE A 107 8.41 8.46 15.85
CA ILE A 107 7.39 8.65 14.80
C ILE A 107 7.48 10.06 14.21
N GLN A 108 7.74 11.08 15.03
CA GLN A 108 7.88 12.47 14.56
C GLN A 108 9.10 12.67 13.66
N GLN A 109 10.21 11.97 13.93
CA GLN A 109 11.39 11.96 13.06
C GLN A 109 11.12 11.21 11.76
N GLY A 110 10.47 10.05 11.82
CA GLY A 110 10.06 9.31 10.62
C GLY A 110 9.11 10.12 9.72
N LEU A 111 8.30 11.01 10.29
CA LEU A 111 7.42 11.88 9.53
C LEU A 111 8.05 13.20 9.07
N ALA A 112 9.32 13.47 9.38
CA ALA A 112 9.95 14.77 9.10
C ALA A 112 9.81 15.20 7.63
N ARG A 113 10.05 14.29 6.68
CA ARG A 113 9.89 14.57 5.24
C ARG A 113 8.44 14.80 4.84
N THR A 114 7.50 14.05 5.42
CA THR A 114 6.06 14.27 5.18
C THR A 114 5.60 15.61 5.75
N ARG A 115 6.16 16.04 6.88
CA ARG A 115 5.86 17.34 7.48
C ARG A 115 6.43 18.50 6.68
N SER A 116 7.66 18.40 6.17
CA SER A 116 8.37 19.48 5.47
C SER A 116 8.06 19.57 3.97
N GLU A 117 7.86 18.44 3.30
CA GLU A 117 7.66 18.35 1.84
C GLU A 117 6.26 17.84 1.45
N GLY A 118 5.56 17.21 2.38
CA GLY A 118 4.28 16.56 2.13
C GLY A 118 3.09 17.52 2.10
N PHE A 119 1.89 16.95 2.22
CA PHE A 119 0.66 17.72 2.03
C PHE A 119 0.44 18.79 3.10
N VAL A 120 0.87 18.57 4.34
CA VAL A 120 0.75 19.57 5.41
C VAL A 120 1.58 20.82 5.10
N ALA A 121 2.81 20.66 4.58
CA ALA A 121 3.61 21.80 4.11
C ALA A 121 2.95 22.52 2.93
N ARG A 122 2.30 21.80 2.01
CA ARG A 122 1.53 22.43 0.92
C ARG A 122 0.33 23.20 1.46
N LEU A 123 -0.42 22.62 2.40
CA LEU A 123 -1.56 23.27 3.06
C LEU A 123 -1.13 24.56 3.76
N ARG A 124 -0.04 24.54 4.54
CA ARG A 124 0.50 25.76 5.19
C ARG A 124 0.79 26.88 4.19
N ARG A 125 1.43 26.55 3.05
CA ARG A 125 1.71 27.53 2.00
C ARG A 125 0.45 28.14 1.40
N THR A 126 -0.59 27.33 1.20
CA THR A 126 -1.90 27.79 0.73
C THR A 126 -2.59 28.68 1.78
N LEU A 127 -2.52 28.29 3.06
CA LEU A 127 -3.23 28.92 4.17
C LEU A 127 -2.56 30.19 4.72
N ASN A 128 -1.31 30.47 4.33
CA ASN A 128 -0.65 31.76 4.58
C ASN A 128 -1.23 32.92 3.75
N LYS A 129 -2.10 32.61 2.78
CA LYS A 129 -2.85 33.61 2.00
C LYS A 129 -4.08 34.07 2.79
N GLU A 130 -4.65 35.21 2.41
CA GLU A 130 -5.98 35.61 2.91
C GLU A 130 -7.01 34.51 2.64
N LEU A 131 -7.82 34.18 3.66
CA LEU A 131 -8.90 33.20 3.56
C LEU A 131 -10.04 33.75 2.70
N ARG A 132 -9.91 33.57 1.38
CA ARG A 132 -10.96 33.85 0.40
C ARG A 132 -11.63 32.54 -0.04
N PRO A 133 -12.82 32.59 -0.67
CA PRO A 133 -13.52 31.38 -1.12
C PRO A 133 -12.67 30.45 -1.97
N GLU A 134 -11.74 30.98 -2.78
CA GLU A 134 -10.86 30.18 -3.65
C GLU A 134 -9.83 29.34 -2.88
N VAL A 135 -9.54 29.67 -1.62
CA VAL A 135 -8.62 28.89 -0.78
C VAL A 135 -9.15 27.49 -0.53
N LEU A 136 -10.48 27.30 -0.48
CA LEU A 136 -11.08 25.98 -0.34
C LEU A 136 -10.75 25.05 -1.50
N ASP A 137 -10.73 25.57 -2.72
CA ASP A 137 -10.41 24.79 -3.93
C ASP A 137 -8.92 24.40 -3.92
N GLU A 138 -8.03 25.30 -3.46
CA GLU A 138 -6.60 25.00 -3.30
C GLU A 138 -6.35 23.93 -2.21
N ILE A 139 -7.04 24.00 -1.07
CA ILE A 139 -6.95 22.97 -0.01
C ILE A 139 -7.42 21.62 -0.57
N GLU A 140 -8.53 21.62 -1.31
CA GLU A 140 -9.04 20.41 -1.94
C GLU A 140 -8.04 19.80 -2.91
N GLU A 141 -7.47 20.60 -3.80
CA GLU A 141 -6.43 20.14 -4.73
C GLU A 141 -5.24 19.52 -3.99
N VAL A 142 -4.77 20.16 -2.91
CA VAL A 142 -3.66 19.65 -2.10
C VAL A 142 -3.99 18.29 -1.50
N LEU A 143 -5.20 18.11 -0.97
CA LEU A 143 -5.64 16.86 -0.36
C LEU A 143 -5.86 15.76 -1.42
N LEU A 144 -6.46 16.07 -2.55
CA LEU A 144 -6.65 15.10 -3.64
C LEU A 144 -5.33 14.58 -4.21
N THR A 145 -4.29 15.43 -4.22
CA THR A 145 -2.93 15.09 -4.70
C THR A 145 -2.00 14.58 -3.59
N SER A 146 -2.51 14.28 -2.39
CA SER A 146 -1.70 13.89 -1.23
C SER A 146 -1.60 12.39 -0.96
N ASP A 147 -1.97 11.55 -1.93
CA ASP A 147 -1.98 10.08 -1.77
C ASP A 147 -2.84 9.58 -0.59
N ILE A 148 -3.76 10.40 -0.05
CA ILE A 148 -4.77 10.00 0.95
C ILE A 148 -6.06 9.43 0.33
N GLY A 149 -6.26 9.68 -0.96
CA GLY A 149 -7.39 9.20 -1.75
C GLY A 149 -8.59 10.15 -1.72
N VAL A 150 -9.35 10.16 -2.83
CA VAL A 150 -10.44 11.11 -3.08
C VAL A 150 -11.52 11.06 -2.00
N LYS A 151 -11.94 9.86 -1.60
CA LYS A 151 -12.97 9.66 -0.58
C LYS A 151 -12.56 10.28 0.76
N THR A 152 -11.34 9.98 1.21
CA THR A 152 -10.78 10.48 2.47
C THR A 152 -10.60 11.99 2.43
N ALA A 153 -10.05 12.53 1.33
CA ALA A 153 -9.89 13.98 1.13
C ALA A 153 -11.23 14.71 1.26
N ASN A 154 -12.27 14.24 0.56
CA ASN A 154 -13.60 14.83 0.61
C ASN A 154 -14.21 14.76 2.01
N MET A 155 -14.00 13.65 2.73
CA MET A 155 -14.47 13.49 4.11
C MET A 155 -13.81 14.51 5.03
N LEU A 156 -12.47 14.65 4.98
CA LEU A 156 -11.74 15.63 5.80
C LEU A 156 -12.15 17.07 5.47
N LEU A 157 -12.45 17.37 4.20
CA LEU A 157 -12.86 18.70 3.76
C LEU A 157 -14.29 19.07 4.11
N ALA A 158 -15.19 18.10 4.22
CA ALA A 158 -16.62 18.37 4.38
C ALA A 158 -16.89 19.26 5.61
N GLN A 159 -16.30 18.92 6.76
CA GLN A 159 -16.48 19.69 7.99
C GLN A 159 -15.79 21.05 7.92
N VAL A 160 -14.60 21.11 7.32
CA VAL A 160 -13.83 22.36 7.16
C VAL A 160 -14.57 23.36 6.27
N ARG A 161 -15.16 22.88 5.17
CA ARG A 161 -16.01 23.66 4.28
C ARG A 161 -17.21 24.23 5.03
N GLU A 162 -17.91 23.42 5.81
CA GLU A 162 -19.04 23.87 6.62
C GLU A 162 -18.64 24.99 7.59
N GLN A 163 -17.56 24.81 8.35
CA GLN A 163 -17.07 25.80 9.32
C GLN A 163 -16.60 27.10 8.66
N LEU A 164 -15.96 27.02 7.49
CA LEU A 164 -15.57 28.21 6.72
C LEU A 164 -16.78 28.99 6.20
N THR A 165 -17.80 28.31 5.66
CA THR A 165 -19.02 28.98 5.19
C THR A 165 -19.80 29.67 6.31
N ARG A 166 -19.69 29.16 7.54
CA ARG A 166 -20.26 29.78 8.75
C ARG A 166 -19.39 30.87 9.36
N SER A 167 -18.23 31.18 8.77
CA SER A 167 -17.25 32.14 9.29
C SER A 167 -16.74 31.77 10.70
N GLU A 168 -16.68 30.47 11.02
CA GLU A 168 -16.19 29.96 12.32
C GLU A 168 -14.66 29.86 12.35
N LEU A 169 -14.01 29.70 11.19
CA LEU A 169 -12.55 29.64 11.06
C LEU A 169 -12.01 31.00 10.64
N LYS A 170 -11.18 31.60 11.50
CA LYS A 170 -10.74 33.00 11.37
C LYS A 170 -9.44 33.17 10.60
N ASP A 171 -8.59 32.14 10.59
CA ASP A 171 -7.26 32.17 9.99
C ASP A 171 -6.82 30.76 9.54
N GLY A 172 -5.68 30.69 8.84
CA GLY A 172 -5.14 29.44 8.31
C GLY A 172 -4.81 28.39 9.38
N GLU A 173 -4.41 28.84 10.58
CA GLU A 173 -4.14 27.93 11.71
C GLU A 173 -5.44 27.30 12.22
N ALA A 174 -6.54 28.04 12.27
CA ALA A 174 -7.85 27.47 12.59
C ALA A 174 -8.29 26.42 11.56
N VAL A 175 -7.97 26.61 10.27
CA VAL A 175 -8.24 25.63 9.21
C VAL A 175 -7.38 24.36 9.37
N LEU A 176 -6.08 24.49 9.65
CA LEU A 176 -5.22 23.35 9.94
C LEU A 176 -5.66 22.60 11.21
N GLY A 177 -6.07 23.35 12.24
CA GLY A 177 -6.62 22.80 13.48
C GLY A 177 -7.88 21.97 13.22
N ALA A 178 -8.80 22.47 12.39
CA ALA A 178 -10.00 21.73 11.99
C ALA A 178 -9.66 20.46 11.20
N LEU A 179 -8.74 20.53 10.23
CA LEU A 179 -8.27 19.34 9.49
C LEU A 179 -7.62 18.30 10.41
N ARG A 180 -6.80 18.74 11.38
CA ARG A 180 -6.19 17.87 12.38
C ARG A 180 -7.25 17.20 13.25
N GLN A 181 -8.30 17.91 13.66
CA GLN A 181 -9.41 17.33 14.43
C GLN A 181 -10.17 16.27 13.63
N GLU A 182 -10.43 16.50 12.34
CA GLU A 182 -11.06 15.48 11.49
C GLU A 182 -10.16 14.26 11.29
N ALA A 183 -8.84 14.46 11.13
CA ALA A 183 -7.89 13.37 11.08
C ALA A 183 -7.82 12.60 12.42
N GLN A 184 -7.94 13.28 13.56
CA GLN A 184 -8.00 12.66 14.88
C GLN A 184 -9.25 11.80 15.06
N LYS A 185 -10.42 12.30 14.65
CA LYS A 185 -11.65 11.50 14.66
C LYS A 185 -11.52 10.24 13.80
N LEU A 186 -10.85 10.35 12.66
CA LEU A 186 -10.61 9.22 11.76
C LEU A 186 -9.67 8.17 12.38
N LEU A 187 -8.61 8.61 13.08
CA LEU A 187 -7.62 7.73 13.69
C LEU A 187 -7.99 7.25 15.10
N HIS A 188 -9.12 7.69 15.65
CA HIS A 188 -9.54 7.29 16.99
C HIS A 188 -9.79 5.78 17.09
N GLY A 189 -9.05 5.10 17.97
CA GLY A 189 -9.22 3.67 18.26
C GLY A 189 -8.75 2.75 17.14
N VAL A 190 -7.81 3.22 16.31
CA VAL A 190 -7.23 2.43 15.22
C VAL A 190 -5.97 1.71 15.65
N GLU A 191 -5.46 1.99 16.85
CA GLU A 191 -4.36 1.25 17.46
C GLU A 191 -4.80 -0.20 17.70
N ARG A 192 -3.90 -1.15 17.42
CA ARG A 192 -4.17 -2.55 17.73
C ARG A 192 -4.08 -2.79 19.24
N GLU A 193 -5.20 -3.13 19.85
CA GLU A 193 -5.22 -3.61 21.24
C GLU A 193 -4.44 -4.93 21.41
N ALA A 194 -3.87 -5.13 22.60
CA ALA A 194 -3.26 -6.41 22.98
C ALA A 194 -4.31 -7.53 22.89
N SER A 195 -3.97 -8.62 22.20
CA SER A 195 -4.84 -9.80 22.11
C SER A 195 -4.75 -10.66 23.37
N ALA A 196 -5.75 -11.53 23.58
CA ALA A 196 -5.75 -12.53 24.64
C ALA A 196 -4.48 -13.42 24.63
N ASP A 197 -4.14 -13.94 25.81
CA ASP A 197 -3.01 -14.85 26.01
C ASP A 197 -3.32 -16.23 25.39
N THR A 198 -2.81 -16.45 24.18
CA THR A 198 -2.67 -17.77 23.58
C THR A 198 -1.20 -18.11 23.43
N GLN A 199 -0.83 -19.35 23.72
CA GLN A 199 0.57 -19.79 23.72
C GLN A 199 0.76 -21.09 22.88
N PRO A 200 1.57 -21.05 21.80
CA PRO A 200 2.16 -19.85 21.21
C PRO A 200 1.13 -18.99 20.48
N LYS A 201 1.23 -17.66 20.61
CA LYS A 201 0.56 -16.74 19.68
C LYS A 201 1.23 -16.90 18.31
N VAL A 202 0.44 -16.94 17.24
CA VAL A 202 0.94 -17.17 15.88
C VAL A 202 0.56 -15.98 15.03
N ILE A 203 1.57 -15.27 14.54
CA ILE A 203 1.41 -14.11 13.67
C ILE A 203 1.87 -14.48 12.26
N LEU A 204 0.95 -14.37 11.30
CA LEU A 204 1.24 -14.58 9.89
C LEU A 204 1.47 -13.23 9.21
N VAL A 205 2.66 -13.01 8.66
CA VAL A 205 3.02 -11.74 8.02
C VAL A 205 2.85 -11.84 6.52
N LEU A 206 2.00 -10.98 5.97
CA LEU A 206 1.62 -10.90 4.57
C LEU A 206 2.12 -9.60 3.93
N GLY A 207 2.08 -9.56 2.59
CA GLY A 207 2.39 -8.36 1.82
C GLY A 207 3.27 -8.63 0.62
N VAL A 208 3.48 -7.60 -0.19
CA VAL A 208 4.22 -7.73 -1.45
C VAL A 208 5.74 -7.73 -1.24
N ASN A 209 6.48 -8.13 -2.26
CA ASN A 209 7.94 -8.02 -2.26
C ASN A 209 8.37 -6.56 -2.13
N GLY A 210 9.42 -6.32 -1.36
CA GLY A 210 9.93 -4.96 -1.12
C GLY A 210 9.17 -4.15 -0.06
N ALA A 211 8.01 -4.61 0.42
CA ALA A 211 7.24 -3.93 1.47
C ALA A 211 7.89 -3.99 2.87
N GLY A 212 8.92 -4.84 3.05
CA GLY A 212 9.65 -4.94 4.32
C GLY A 212 9.16 -6.04 5.27
N LYS A 213 8.50 -7.11 4.77
CA LYS A 213 8.02 -8.24 5.59
C LYS A 213 9.09 -8.89 6.47
N THR A 214 10.15 -9.40 5.86
CA THR A 214 11.25 -10.11 6.55
C THR A 214 11.95 -9.19 7.56
N THR A 215 12.17 -7.92 7.19
CA THR A 215 12.70 -6.90 8.11
C THR A 215 11.75 -6.65 9.28
N THR A 216 10.44 -6.51 9.03
CA THR A 216 9.42 -6.31 10.07
C THR A 216 9.39 -7.50 11.04
N LEU A 217 9.45 -8.74 10.53
CA LEU A 217 9.54 -9.95 11.35
C LEU A 217 10.76 -9.94 12.25
N GLY A 218 11.93 -9.58 11.71
CA GLY A 218 13.16 -9.46 12.49
C GLY A 218 13.07 -8.43 13.60
N LYS A 219 12.55 -7.23 13.30
CA LYS A 219 12.34 -6.17 14.32
C LYS A 219 11.31 -6.57 15.38
N LEU A 220 10.21 -7.23 14.99
CA LEU A 220 9.22 -7.77 15.93
C LEU A 220 9.82 -8.86 16.83
N ALA A 221 10.62 -9.76 16.27
CA ALA A 221 11.31 -10.80 17.02
C ALA A 221 12.29 -10.20 18.03
N HIS A 222 13.08 -9.21 17.61
CA HIS A 222 13.99 -8.50 18.50
C HIS A 222 13.25 -7.82 19.66
N ARG A 223 12.18 -7.05 19.37
CA ARG A 223 11.38 -6.39 20.41
C ARG A 223 10.78 -7.39 21.40
N ALA A 224 10.17 -8.48 20.91
CA ALA A 224 9.61 -9.52 21.75
C ALA A 224 10.69 -10.25 22.59
N GLN A 225 11.89 -10.42 22.04
CA GLN A 225 13.01 -11.04 22.75
C GLN A 225 13.52 -10.14 23.88
N GLN A 226 13.55 -8.81 23.69
CA GLN A 226 13.87 -7.85 24.76
C GLN A 226 12.81 -7.87 25.88
N GLU A 227 11.57 -8.21 25.58
CA GLU A 227 10.50 -8.46 26.55
C GLU A 227 10.63 -9.83 27.27
N GLY A 228 11.65 -10.62 26.96
CA GLY A 228 11.91 -11.93 27.57
C GLY A 228 11.07 -13.08 27.02
N LYS A 229 10.37 -12.88 25.90
CA LYS A 229 9.56 -13.93 25.27
C LYS A 229 10.43 -14.94 24.52
N ARG A 230 9.99 -16.18 24.47
CA ARG A 230 10.51 -17.24 23.59
C ARG A 230 9.84 -17.17 22.24
N ILE A 231 10.61 -16.89 21.20
CA ILE A 231 10.11 -16.69 19.84
C ILE A 231 10.66 -17.73 18.88
N MET A 232 9.82 -18.22 17.97
CA MET A 232 10.24 -18.97 16.80
C MET A 232 9.92 -18.18 15.52
N LEU A 233 10.95 -17.92 14.70
CA LEU A 233 10.79 -17.45 13.32
C LEU A 233 10.60 -18.63 12.37
N VAL A 234 9.60 -18.54 11.49
CA VAL A 234 9.29 -19.60 10.52
C VAL A 234 9.39 -19.06 9.09
N ALA A 235 10.29 -19.63 8.30
CA ALA A 235 10.59 -19.18 6.94
C ALA A 235 9.62 -19.78 5.90
N GLY A 236 8.45 -19.17 5.76
CA GLY A 236 7.44 -19.58 4.77
C GLY A 236 7.62 -19.01 3.35
N ASP A 237 8.53 -18.05 3.10
CA ASP A 237 8.94 -17.65 1.73
C ASP A 237 9.93 -18.67 1.13
N THR A 238 9.44 -19.87 0.85
CA THR A 238 10.28 -21.02 0.43
C THR A 238 10.79 -20.90 -1.01
N PHE A 239 10.22 -20.00 -1.81
CA PHE A 239 10.59 -19.76 -3.21
C PHE A 239 11.83 -18.88 -3.38
N ARG A 240 12.22 -18.14 -2.34
CA ARG A 240 13.36 -17.23 -2.36
C ARG A 240 14.38 -17.71 -1.34
N ALA A 241 15.39 -18.47 -1.79
CA ALA A 241 16.48 -18.92 -0.92
C ALA A 241 17.09 -17.77 -0.10
N ALA A 242 17.35 -16.63 -0.75
CA ALA A 242 17.83 -15.42 -0.08
C ALA A 242 16.88 -14.87 1.00
N ALA A 243 15.56 -15.06 0.89
CA ALA A 243 14.62 -14.63 1.92
C ALA A 243 14.70 -15.52 3.17
N VAL A 244 14.87 -16.84 2.97
CA VAL A 244 15.11 -17.79 4.06
C VAL A 244 16.42 -17.47 4.78
N ASP A 245 17.49 -17.20 4.03
CA ASP A 245 18.79 -16.85 4.61
C ASP A 245 18.76 -15.50 5.33
N GLN A 246 18.09 -14.50 4.75
CA GLN A 246 17.88 -13.20 5.39
C GLN A 246 17.11 -13.35 6.72
N LEU A 247 16.05 -14.16 6.75
CA LEU A 247 15.30 -14.40 8.00
C LEU A 247 16.14 -15.17 9.03
N ARG A 248 17.03 -16.07 8.60
CA ARG A 248 17.97 -16.77 9.49
C ARG A 248 18.96 -15.80 10.15
N VAL A 249 19.53 -14.87 9.39
CA VAL A 249 20.40 -13.81 9.94
C VAL A 249 19.63 -12.98 10.99
N TRP A 250 18.36 -12.68 10.75
CA TRP A 250 17.51 -12.00 11.74
C TRP A 250 17.28 -12.84 13.00
N ALA A 251 17.10 -14.15 12.86
CA ALA A 251 16.97 -15.08 13.99
C ALA A 251 18.23 -15.11 14.85
N GLU A 252 19.39 -15.24 14.20
CA GLU A 252 20.71 -15.25 14.86
C GLU A 252 20.99 -13.92 15.56
N ARG A 253 20.77 -12.79 14.87
CA ARG A 253 20.93 -11.45 15.42
C ARG A 253 20.04 -11.21 16.64
N SER A 254 18.81 -11.72 16.61
CA SER A 254 17.84 -11.56 17.69
C SER A 254 17.95 -12.66 18.76
N LYS A 255 18.81 -13.66 18.56
CA LYS A 255 18.97 -14.85 19.43
C LYS A 255 17.65 -15.57 19.69
N VAL A 256 16.87 -15.79 18.63
CA VAL A 256 15.58 -16.50 18.67
C VAL A 256 15.63 -17.80 17.87
N ASP A 257 14.71 -18.72 18.14
CA ASP A 257 14.65 -19.99 17.44
C ASP A 257 14.18 -19.81 15.99
N PHE A 258 14.63 -20.70 15.11
CA PHE A 258 14.38 -20.63 13.67
C PHE A 258 13.94 -21.98 13.10
N HIS A 259 12.92 -21.92 12.23
CA HIS A 259 12.42 -23.07 11.49
C HIS A 259 12.36 -22.76 9.99
N ALA A 260 12.88 -23.68 9.19
CA ALA A 260 12.77 -23.65 7.73
C ALA A 260 12.61 -25.07 7.17
N GLY A 261 11.89 -25.16 6.05
CA GLY A 261 11.82 -26.39 5.26
C GLY A 261 13.03 -26.58 4.34
N LYS A 262 12.96 -27.63 3.52
CA LYS A 262 13.90 -27.80 2.39
C LYS A 262 13.65 -26.71 1.34
N ALA A 263 14.65 -26.44 0.49
CA ALA A 263 14.47 -25.57 -0.66
C ALA A 263 13.28 -26.04 -1.54
N ASP A 264 12.48 -25.09 -2.02
CA ASP A 264 11.26 -25.34 -2.80
C ASP A 264 10.19 -26.19 -2.08
N ALA A 265 10.27 -26.31 -0.74
CA ALA A 265 9.21 -26.93 0.05
C ALA A 265 7.89 -26.15 -0.05
N ASP A 266 6.77 -26.83 0.15
CA ASP A 266 5.45 -26.19 0.21
C ASP A 266 5.36 -25.22 1.41
N PRO A 267 5.15 -23.90 1.20
CA PRO A 267 5.06 -22.89 2.26
C PRO A 267 4.12 -23.27 3.39
N ALA A 268 2.92 -23.77 3.04
CA ALA A 268 1.91 -24.14 4.01
C ALA A 268 2.38 -25.29 4.93
N SER A 269 3.19 -26.21 4.40
CA SER A 269 3.76 -27.32 5.17
C SER A 269 4.86 -26.84 6.13
N VAL A 270 5.74 -25.93 5.68
CA VAL A 270 6.78 -25.33 6.54
C VAL A 270 6.16 -24.54 7.70
N ILE A 271 5.11 -23.77 7.42
CA ILE A 271 4.38 -23.02 8.46
C ILE A 271 3.71 -23.98 9.46
N PHE A 272 3.09 -25.06 8.99
CA PHE A 272 2.46 -26.06 9.85
C PHE A 272 3.45 -26.73 10.80
N ASP A 273 4.59 -27.19 10.26
CA ASP A 273 5.62 -27.89 11.03
C ASP A 273 6.27 -26.94 12.05
N GLY A 274 6.54 -25.68 11.65
CA GLY A 274 7.04 -24.65 12.55
C GLY A 274 6.10 -24.36 13.72
N ILE A 275 4.79 -24.18 13.47
CA ILE A 275 3.79 -23.94 14.53
C ILE A 275 3.73 -25.14 15.49
N LYS A 276 3.72 -26.38 14.97
CA LYS A 276 3.68 -27.58 15.82
C LYS A 276 4.91 -27.69 16.70
N ARG A 277 6.09 -27.52 16.11
CA ARG A 277 7.35 -27.55 16.85
C ARG A 277 7.38 -26.48 17.94
N ALA A 278 6.98 -25.26 17.62
CA ALA A 278 6.92 -24.17 18.58
C ALA A 278 6.01 -24.48 19.78
N LYS A 279 4.86 -25.10 19.51
CA LYS A 279 3.90 -25.55 20.53
C LYS A 279 4.49 -26.66 21.43
N GLU A 280 5.13 -27.66 20.83
CA GLU A 280 5.78 -28.76 21.57
C GLU A 280 6.94 -28.26 22.45
N GLU A 281 7.70 -27.28 21.94
CA GLU A 281 8.84 -26.69 22.64
C GLU A 281 8.44 -25.56 23.63
N GLY A 282 7.16 -25.20 23.72
CA GLY A 282 6.65 -24.20 24.67
C GLY A 282 7.09 -22.77 24.37
N HIS A 283 6.98 -22.33 23.12
CA HIS A 283 7.24 -20.95 22.72
C HIS A 283 6.07 -20.02 23.06
N ASP A 284 6.37 -18.74 23.25
CA ASP A 284 5.38 -17.69 23.49
C ASP A 284 4.80 -17.14 22.18
N LEU A 285 5.66 -17.00 21.16
CA LEU A 285 5.34 -16.34 19.91
C LEU A 285 5.94 -17.07 18.71
N VAL A 286 5.15 -17.24 17.67
CA VAL A 286 5.59 -17.74 16.36
C VAL A 286 5.32 -16.65 15.33
N LEU A 287 6.38 -16.26 14.62
CA LEU A 287 6.33 -15.25 13.59
C LEU A 287 6.64 -15.89 12.24
N CYS A 288 5.68 -15.84 11.32
CA CYS A 288 5.70 -16.58 10.07
C CYS A 288 5.89 -15.64 8.88
N ASP A 289 6.98 -15.83 8.12
CA ASP A 289 7.19 -15.16 6.83
C ASP A 289 6.38 -15.84 5.72
N THR A 290 6.03 -15.08 4.69
CA THR A 290 5.29 -15.59 3.53
C THR A 290 5.80 -15.01 2.21
N ALA A 291 5.50 -15.67 1.10
CA ALA A 291 5.81 -15.16 -0.22
C ALA A 291 5.09 -13.83 -0.51
N GLY A 292 5.71 -12.95 -1.30
CA GLY A 292 5.15 -11.64 -1.67
C GLY A 292 5.11 -11.32 -3.17
N ARG A 293 5.21 -12.31 -4.05
CA ARG A 293 5.32 -12.10 -5.50
C ARG A 293 3.99 -11.58 -6.08
N LEU A 294 3.94 -10.29 -6.43
CA LEU A 294 2.73 -9.60 -6.93
C LEU A 294 2.38 -9.92 -8.40
N HIS A 295 3.21 -10.67 -9.13
CA HIS A 295 2.94 -10.98 -10.54
C HIS A 295 1.79 -12.02 -10.62
N THR A 296 0.58 -11.50 -10.88
CA THR A 296 -0.76 -12.14 -10.82
C THR A 296 -1.32 -12.30 -9.41
N ASN A 297 -2.17 -11.33 -8.99
CA ASN A 297 -2.85 -11.29 -7.69
C ASN A 297 -3.52 -12.61 -7.29
N GLN A 298 -4.06 -13.36 -8.26
CA GLN A 298 -4.84 -14.56 -7.97
C GLN A 298 -4.00 -15.71 -7.42
N ASN A 299 -2.85 -16.02 -8.04
CA ASN A 299 -2.03 -17.16 -7.65
C ASN A 299 -1.42 -16.97 -6.26
N LEU A 300 -0.91 -15.76 -5.97
CA LEU A 300 -0.40 -15.42 -4.65
C LEU A 300 -1.50 -15.53 -3.59
N VAL A 301 -2.68 -14.96 -3.86
CA VAL A 301 -3.80 -15.00 -2.92
C VAL A 301 -4.24 -16.45 -2.64
N ASP A 302 -4.31 -17.30 -3.66
CA ASP A 302 -4.72 -18.70 -3.49
C ASP A 302 -3.69 -19.52 -2.70
N GLU A 303 -2.40 -19.22 -2.89
CA GLU A 303 -1.32 -19.78 -2.09
C GLU A 303 -1.43 -19.34 -0.61
N LEU A 304 -1.61 -18.04 -0.36
CA LEU A 304 -1.76 -17.51 1.00
C LEU A 304 -3.03 -18.04 1.69
N LYS A 305 -4.14 -18.21 0.95
CA LYS A 305 -5.36 -18.89 1.46
C LYS A 305 -5.06 -20.31 1.91
N LYS A 306 -4.23 -21.04 1.15
CA LYS A 306 -3.78 -22.38 1.54
C LYS A 306 -2.97 -22.31 2.84
N VAL A 307 -2.03 -21.37 2.96
CA VAL A 307 -1.21 -21.18 4.17
C VAL A 307 -2.09 -20.92 5.39
N VAL A 308 -3.02 -19.95 5.34
CA VAL A 308 -3.95 -19.63 6.43
C VAL A 308 -4.76 -20.86 6.85
N ARG A 309 -5.37 -21.57 5.89
CA ARG A 309 -6.16 -22.77 6.16
C ARG A 309 -5.35 -23.90 6.79
N VAL A 310 -4.09 -24.06 6.39
CA VAL A 310 -3.22 -25.12 6.93
C VAL A 310 -2.70 -24.74 8.31
N ALA A 311 -2.36 -23.47 8.54
CA ALA A 311 -1.97 -22.97 9.86
C ALA A 311 -3.06 -23.25 10.92
N GLY A 312 -4.34 -23.05 10.58
CA GLY A 312 -5.47 -23.37 11.46
C GLY A 312 -5.63 -24.85 11.84
N LYS A 313 -4.94 -25.77 11.16
CA LYS A 313 -4.90 -27.20 11.55
C LYS A 313 -3.78 -27.51 12.55
N ALA A 314 -2.79 -26.62 12.69
CA ALA A 314 -1.65 -26.82 13.58
C ALA A 314 -1.98 -26.44 15.03
N HIS A 315 -2.84 -25.44 15.20
CA HIS A 315 -3.26 -24.92 16.50
C HIS A 315 -4.63 -24.25 16.37
N ASP A 316 -5.51 -24.50 17.34
CA ASP A 316 -6.84 -23.87 17.40
C ASP A 316 -6.71 -22.36 17.42
N GLY A 317 -7.52 -21.67 16.61
CA GLY A 317 -7.48 -20.21 16.48
C GLY A 317 -6.37 -19.67 15.57
N CYS A 318 -5.53 -20.52 14.95
CA CYS A 318 -4.48 -20.05 14.05
C CYS A 318 -4.95 -19.67 12.63
N PRO A 319 -4.32 -18.67 11.99
CA PRO A 319 -3.39 -17.71 12.62
C PRO A 319 -4.14 -16.82 13.63
N HIS A 320 -3.50 -16.52 14.76
CA HIS A 320 -4.08 -15.68 15.81
C HIS A 320 -4.07 -14.19 15.42
N GLU A 321 -3.18 -13.82 14.50
CA GLU A 321 -3.13 -12.50 13.89
C GLU A 321 -2.55 -12.62 12.48
N THR A 322 -3.24 -12.04 11.50
CA THR A 322 -2.76 -11.85 10.14
C THR A 322 -2.36 -10.40 9.96
N VAL A 323 -1.06 -10.15 9.82
CA VAL A 323 -0.48 -8.80 9.71
C VAL A 323 -0.15 -8.51 8.26
N LEU A 324 -0.66 -7.42 7.70
CA LEU A 324 -0.29 -6.95 6.37
C LEU A 324 0.77 -5.86 6.46
N VAL A 325 1.93 -6.10 5.84
CA VAL A 325 3.00 -5.10 5.73
C VAL A 325 2.86 -4.33 4.43
N LEU A 326 2.80 -3.00 4.54
CA LEU A 326 2.62 -2.07 3.44
C LEU A 326 3.78 -1.07 3.40
N ASP A 327 4.20 -0.71 2.19
CA ASP A 327 5.19 0.33 1.94
C ASP A 327 4.50 1.70 1.91
N ALA A 328 4.91 2.65 2.75
CA ALA A 328 4.32 3.99 2.76
C ALA A 328 4.73 4.86 1.54
N THR A 329 5.77 4.48 0.80
CA THR A 329 6.29 5.24 -0.34
C THR A 329 5.40 5.13 -1.59
N ILE A 330 4.61 4.06 -1.69
CA ILE A 330 3.82 3.76 -2.90
C ILE A 330 2.43 4.43 -2.92
N GLY A 331 2.08 5.22 -1.90
CA GLY A 331 0.86 6.03 -1.87
C GLY A 331 -0.42 5.22 -2.07
N GLN A 332 -1.30 5.63 -2.99
CA GLN A 332 -2.58 4.95 -3.24
C GLN A 332 -2.46 3.46 -3.64
N ASN A 333 -1.30 3.03 -4.15
CA ASN A 333 -1.08 1.61 -4.41
C ASN A 333 -1.09 0.77 -3.12
N ALA A 334 -0.66 1.34 -1.98
CA ALA A 334 -0.74 0.68 -0.68
C ALA A 334 -2.21 0.45 -0.28
N VAL A 335 -3.08 1.45 -0.50
CA VAL A 335 -4.52 1.35 -0.22
C VAL A 335 -5.17 0.24 -1.06
N HIS A 336 -4.85 0.19 -2.36
CA HIS A 336 -5.39 -0.84 -3.26
C HIS A 336 -4.91 -2.25 -2.87
N GLN A 337 -3.63 -2.41 -2.55
CA GLN A 337 -3.08 -3.67 -2.07
C GLN A 337 -3.77 -4.09 -0.77
N ALA A 338 -3.90 -3.17 0.18
CA ALA A 338 -4.48 -3.44 1.47
C ALA A 338 -5.94 -3.89 1.37
N ARG A 339 -6.74 -3.26 0.49
CA ARG A 339 -8.07 -3.74 0.14
C ARG A 339 -8.04 -5.18 -0.40
N THR A 340 -7.21 -5.42 -1.42
CA THR A 340 -7.09 -6.74 -2.06
C THR A 340 -6.77 -7.85 -1.07
N PHE A 341 -5.81 -7.64 -0.17
CA PHE A 341 -5.41 -8.63 0.83
C PHE A 341 -6.47 -8.79 1.92
N THR A 342 -7.06 -7.70 2.41
CA THR A 342 -8.10 -7.74 3.44
C THR A 342 -9.32 -8.51 2.96
N ASP A 343 -9.83 -8.19 1.77
CA ASP A 343 -11.00 -8.84 1.17
C ASP A 343 -10.77 -10.34 0.92
N ALA A 344 -9.53 -10.73 0.62
CA ALA A 344 -9.21 -12.10 0.22
C ALA A 344 -8.77 -13.02 1.38
N LEU A 345 -8.12 -12.48 2.41
CA LEU A 345 -7.43 -13.26 3.44
C LEU A 345 -7.86 -12.93 4.87
N GLY A 346 -8.60 -11.84 5.10
CA GLY A 346 -8.98 -11.40 6.45
C GLY A 346 -7.76 -10.88 7.22
N VAL A 347 -7.35 -9.64 6.92
CA VAL A 347 -6.22 -8.99 7.60
C VAL A 347 -6.71 -8.41 8.93
N ASP A 348 -6.02 -8.74 10.02
CA ASP A 348 -6.36 -8.29 11.38
C ASP A 348 -5.68 -6.98 11.75
N SER A 349 -4.49 -6.73 11.22
CA SER A 349 -3.75 -5.50 11.50
C SER A 349 -2.75 -5.15 10.38
N ILE A 350 -2.36 -3.88 10.32
CA ILE A 350 -1.45 -3.33 9.32
C ILE A 350 -0.15 -2.86 9.97
N VAL A 351 0.97 -3.09 9.28
CA VAL A 351 2.25 -2.44 9.57
C VAL A 351 2.63 -1.57 8.37
N LEU A 352 2.94 -0.30 8.61
CA LEU A 352 3.39 0.63 7.57
C LEU A 352 4.88 0.88 7.69
N THR A 353 5.65 0.56 6.66
CA THR A 353 7.11 0.72 6.65
C THR A 353 7.55 1.92 5.84
N LYS A 354 8.82 2.34 6.01
CA LYS A 354 9.48 3.38 5.23
C LYS A 354 8.82 4.75 5.32
N LEU A 355 8.27 5.11 6.49
CA LEU A 355 7.71 6.45 6.70
C LEU A 355 8.79 7.54 6.61
N ASP A 356 10.00 7.23 7.09
CA ASP A 356 11.21 8.06 7.03
C ASP A 356 11.66 8.37 5.59
N GLY A 357 11.42 7.44 4.68
CA GLY A 357 11.81 7.56 3.28
C GLY A 357 10.89 8.42 2.41
N THR A 358 9.77 8.94 2.92
CA THR A 358 8.71 9.50 2.07
C THR A 358 8.06 10.79 2.58
N ALA A 359 7.60 11.62 1.64
CA ALA A 359 6.73 12.76 1.89
C ALA A 359 5.22 12.39 1.83
N ARG A 360 4.92 11.10 1.61
CA ARG A 360 3.56 10.57 1.38
C ARG A 360 2.95 9.90 2.61
N GLY A 361 3.43 10.22 3.81
CA GLY A 361 2.95 9.63 5.06
C GLY A 361 1.45 9.81 5.33
N GLY A 362 0.79 10.75 4.63
CA GLY A 362 -0.67 10.91 4.67
C GLY A 362 -1.45 9.67 4.22
N VAL A 363 -0.84 8.75 3.47
CA VAL A 363 -1.47 7.49 3.02
C VAL A 363 -2.13 6.70 4.16
N VAL A 364 -1.59 6.82 5.38
CA VAL A 364 -2.14 6.26 6.62
C VAL A 364 -3.62 6.61 6.80
N LEU A 365 -3.99 7.88 6.60
CA LEU A 365 -5.37 8.35 6.71
C LEU A 365 -6.27 7.64 5.69
N GLY A 366 -5.78 7.48 4.46
CA GLY A 366 -6.50 6.79 3.40
C GLY A 366 -6.72 5.30 3.67
N ILE A 367 -5.71 4.62 4.21
CA ILE A 367 -5.77 3.21 4.57
C ILE A 367 -6.81 3.00 5.68
N VAL A 368 -6.74 3.81 6.74
CA VAL A 368 -7.66 3.72 7.88
C VAL A 368 -9.10 4.01 7.45
N ASP A 369 -9.36 5.06 6.68
CA ASP A 369 -10.73 5.36 6.25
C ASP A 369 -11.34 4.23 5.43
N GLN A 370 -10.54 3.65 4.54
CA GLN A 370 -11.07 2.74 3.54
C GLN A 370 -11.21 1.30 4.01
N LEU A 371 -10.40 0.87 4.99
CA LEU A 371 -10.31 -0.53 5.39
C LEU A 371 -10.84 -0.79 6.79
N LYS A 372 -10.80 0.23 7.68
CA LYS A 372 -11.18 0.08 9.09
C LYS A 372 -10.43 -1.07 9.79
N VAL A 373 -9.21 -1.35 9.33
CA VAL A 373 -8.29 -2.33 9.93
C VAL A 373 -7.32 -1.56 10.85
N PRO A 374 -7.08 -2.04 12.09
CA PRO A 374 -6.14 -1.42 13.00
C PRO A 374 -4.71 -1.32 12.44
N ILE A 375 -4.01 -0.24 12.80
CA ILE A 375 -2.57 -0.10 12.58
C ILE A 375 -1.86 -0.59 13.84
N ARG A 376 -0.95 -1.54 13.65
CA ARG A 376 -0.20 -2.19 14.71
C ARG A 376 1.12 -1.47 14.97
N ASP A 377 1.93 -1.34 13.93
CA ASP A 377 3.27 -0.78 14.02
C ASP A 377 3.59 0.11 12.80
N VAL A 378 4.56 0.99 12.98
CA VAL A 378 5.15 1.81 11.93
C VAL A 378 6.67 1.70 11.91
N GLY A 379 7.21 1.53 10.70
CA GLY A 379 8.65 1.53 10.42
C GLY A 379 9.11 2.94 10.10
N VAL A 380 10.02 3.47 10.92
CA VAL A 380 10.48 4.86 10.91
C VAL A 380 11.99 4.99 10.70
N GLY A 381 12.61 3.94 10.17
CA GLY A 381 14.04 3.85 9.91
C GLY A 381 14.50 2.41 9.67
N GLU A 382 15.81 2.25 9.44
CA GLU A 382 16.44 0.96 9.12
C GLU A 382 16.97 0.22 10.35
N GLY A 383 17.20 0.93 11.47
CA GLY A 383 17.65 0.36 12.73
C GLY A 383 16.69 -0.70 13.28
N VAL A 384 17.22 -1.63 14.06
CA VAL A 384 16.42 -2.75 14.60
C VAL A 384 15.30 -2.29 15.52
N GLU A 385 15.49 -1.16 16.20
CA GLU A 385 14.52 -0.54 17.10
C GLU A 385 13.55 0.43 16.39
N ASP A 386 13.72 0.66 15.08
CA ASP A 386 12.93 1.62 14.32
C ASP A 386 11.56 1.05 13.85
N LEU A 387 11.05 0.01 14.53
CA LEU A 387 9.68 -0.45 14.40
C LEU A 387 8.92 -0.13 15.69
N ARG A 388 8.07 0.89 15.62
CA ARG A 388 7.35 1.43 16.77
C ARG A 388 5.89 0.97 16.75
N PRO A 389 5.27 0.66 17.90
CA PRO A 389 3.82 0.56 17.99
C PRO A 389 3.18 1.85 17.47
N PHE A 390 2.08 1.73 16.73
CA PHE A 390 1.38 2.91 16.23
C PHE A 390 0.68 3.63 17.38
N ASN A 391 0.80 4.96 17.39
CA ASN A 391 0.08 5.85 18.29
C ASN A 391 -0.48 7.00 17.44
N SER A 392 -1.81 7.16 17.45
CA SER A 392 -2.47 8.16 16.61
C SER A 392 -2.12 9.60 16.99
N ASP A 393 -1.99 9.90 18.27
CA ASP A 393 -1.63 11.24 18.76
C ASP A 393 -0.21 11.61 18.35
N GLU A 394 0.77 10.73 18.59
CA GLU A 394 2.18 10.94 18.17
C GLU A 394 2.30 11.08 16.66
N PHE A 395 1.53 10.30 15.89
CA PHE A 395 1.50 10.39 14.45
C PHE A 395 0.94 11.73 13.97
N LEU A 396 -0.18 12.18 14.53
CA LEU A 396 -0.80 13.46 14.19
C LEU A 396 0.06 14.64 14.63
N ASP A 397 0.69 14.56 15.79
CA ASP A 397 1.69 15.53 16.24
C ASP A 397 2.86 15.58 15.27
N GLY A 398 3.43 14.43 14.89
CA GLY A 398 4.52 14.38 13.92
C GLY A 398 4.15 14.94 12.55
N LEU A 399 2.90 14.76 12.12
CA LEU A 399 2.38 15.20 10.83
C LEU A 399 2.04 16.70 10.80
N PHE A 400 1.42 17.22 11.86
CA PHE A 400 0.92 18.60 11.97
C PHE A 400 1.79 19.52 12.84
N ALA A 401 2.91 19.06 13.41
CA ALA A 401 3.84 19.93 14.15
C ALA A 401 4.33 21.10 13.29
N GLN A 402 4.56 22.25 13.91
CA GLN A 402 5.27 23.36 13.26
C GLN A 402 6.77 23.11 13.39
N ASP A 403 7.53 23.32 12.31
CA ASP A 403 8.99 23.30 12.41
C ASP A 403 9.44 24.58 13.14
N GLU A 404 9.88 24.45 14.39
CA GLU A 404 10.36 25.59 15.21
C GLU A 404 11.58 26.31 14.62
N SER A 405 12.17 25.81 13.53
CA SER A 405 13.39 26.36 12.93
C SER A 405 13.22 27.70 12.19
N ASN A 406 12.02 28.29 12.14
CA ASN A 406 11.77 29.56 11.44
C ASN A 406 11.32 30.72 12.34
N SER A 407 11.24 30.55 13.66
CA SER A 407 10.79 31.63 14.57
C SER A 407 11.89 32.52 15.14
N THR A 408 13.17 32.33 14.76
CA THR A 408 14.30 33.12 15.31
C THR A 408 14.74 34.29 14.41
N HIS A 409 14.06 34.54 13.29
CA HIS A 409 14.33 35.69 12.43
C HIS A 409 13.04 36.40 12.01
N ALA A 410 12.42 37.10 12.96
CA ALA A 410 11.45 38.17 12.69
C ALA A 410 11.75 39.36 13.60
#